data_AF-T2JZP9-F1
#
_entry.id   AF-T2JZP9-F1
#
_cell.length_a   1.000
_cell.length_b   1.000
_cell.length_c   1.000
_cell.angle_alpha   90.00
_cell.angle_beta   90.00
_cell.angle_gamma   90.00
#
_symmetry.space_group_name_H-M   'P 1'
#
loop_
_entity.id
_entity.type
_entity.pdbx_description
1 polymer ?
#
loop_
_entity_poly.entity_id
_entity_poly.type
_entity_poly.pdbx_seq_one_letter_code
_entity_poly.pdbx_strand_id
1 'polypeptide(L)'
;MVAEQLAQNGGSGNLVNQPGFFSGIGSAIETAMVGLLLALGVAVQWLVEISWILTAFAGPIAVGGTLLPVKQKSLFAWLIAFYSIGLYKLFFNILTGMVAMVMLRSSLNNLVFAVAVGLLSPILALVLAAGGGLATFTSLASIGGAIAVGVASAGASLAVGGATMAGRMAAHPALRRMGTAYQNNVSPSVRKRIRGRVRDATTPIFSKSSKR
;
A
#
# COMPACT_ATOMS: atom_id res chain seq x y z
N MET A 1 -59.95 -43.97 -12.74
CA MET A 1 -58.54 -43.73 -12.34
C MET A 1 -57.50 -44.13 -13.38
N VAL A 2 -57.66 -45.22 -14.16
CA VAL A 2 -56.70 -45.55 -15.25
C VAL A 2 -57.05 -44.87 -16.60
N ALA A 3 -58.32 -44.51 -16.83
CA ALA A 3 -58.76 -43.89 -18.09
C ALA A 3 -58.37 -42.40 -18.24
N GLU A 4 -58.13 -41.67 -17.15
CA GLU A 4 -57.76 -40.23 -17.21
C GLU A 4 -56.29 -39.99 -17.52
N GLN A 5 -55.42 -40.98 -17.29
CA GLN A 5 -53.99 -40.90 -17.62
C GLN A 5 -53.69 -41.14 -19.11
N LEU A 6 -54.64 -41.73 -19.86
CA LEU A 6 -54.47 -42.00 -21.29
C LEU A 6 -55.03 -40.88 -22.18
N ALA A 7 -55.93 -40.02 -21.67
CA ALA A 7 -56.51 -38.92 -22.44
C ALA A 7 -55.62 -37.65 -22.50
N GLN A 8 -54.63 -37.51 -21.61
CA GLN A 8 -53.62 -36.44 -21.70
C GLN A 8 -52.41 -36.80 -22.59
N ASN A 9 -52.41 -38.00 -23.20
CA ASN A 9 -51.37 -38.45 -24.13
C ASN A 9 -51.84 -38.39 -25.59
N GLY A 10 -52.72 -37.44 -25.91
CA GLY A 10 -53.47 -37.42 -27.18
C GLY A 10 -53.37 -36.13 -28.00
N GLY A 11 -52.41 -35.23 -27.75
CA GLY A 11 -52.36 -34.01 -28.55
C GLY A 11 -51.10 -33.17 -28.39
N SER A 12 -50.39 -33.01 -29.50
CA SER A 12 -49.24 -32.10 -29.70
C SER A 12 -47.91 -32.58 -29.10
N GLY A 13 -47.51 -33.80 -29.46
CA GLY A 13 -46.10 -34.18 -29.47
C GLY A 13 -45.37 -33.37 -30.55
N ASN A 14 -44.66 -32.33 -30.12
CA ASN A 14 -43.72 -31.61 -30.95
C ASN A 14 -42.64 -32.61 -31.42
N LEU A 15 -42.75 -33.12 -32.65
CA LEU A 15 -41.81 -34.09 -33.26
C LEU A 15 -40.37 -33.54 -33.40
N VAL A 16 -40.17 -32.26 -33.10
CA VAL A 16 -38.87 -31.60 -32.95
C VAL A 16 -38.21 -31.91 -31.58
N ASN A 17 -38.97 -32.47 -30.63
CA ASN A 17 -38.54 -32.77 -29.25
C ASN A 17 -38.45 -34.29 -28.99
N GLN A 18 -38.17 -35.08 -30.03
CA GLN A 18 -37.71 -36.46 -29.86
C GLN A 18 -36.29 -36.39 -29.25
N PRO A 19 -35.92 -37.20 -28.23
CA PRO A 19 -34.56 -37.28 -27.72
C PRO A 19 -33.65 -37.94 -28.78
N GLY A 20 -33.33 -37.19 -29.83
CA GLY A 20 -32.32 -37.53 -30.80
C GLY A 20 -30.94 -37.38 -30.17
N PHE A 21 -30.00 -38.21 -30.62
CA PHE A 21 -28.57 -38.17 -30.26
C PHE A 21 -28.00 -36.74 -30.13
N PHE A 22 -28.40 -35.81 -31.01
CA PHE A 22 -27.97 -34.41 -30.98
C PHE A 22 -28.56 -33.57 -29.83
N SER A 23 -29.76 -33.88 -29.33
CA SER A 23 -30.34 -33.22 -28.15
C SER A 23 -29.61 -33.64 -26.87
N GLY A 24 -29.16 -34.89 -26.78
CA GLY A 24 -28.36 -35.38 -25.65
C GLY A 24 -26.94 -34.79 -25.63
N ILE A 25 -26.35 -34.52 -26.80
CA ILE A 25 -25.05 -33.86 -26.93
C ILE A 25 -25.13 -32.40 -26.45
N GLY A 26 -26.18 -31.67 -26.82
CA GLY A 26 -26.38 -30.28 -26.38
C GLY A 26 -26.41 -30.16 -24.85
N SER A 27 -27.19 -31.02 -24.17
CA SER A 27 -27.26 -31.05 -22.70
C SER A 27 -25.96 -31.52 -22.04
N ALA A 28 -25.24 -32.47 -22.65
CA ALA A 28 -23.97 -32.96 -22.14
C ALA A 28 -22.86 -31.90 -22.22
N ILE A 29 -22.81 -31.14 -23.31
CA ILE A 29 -21.85 -30.04 -23.47
C ILE A 29 -22.13 -28.94 -22.45
N GLU A 30 -23.39 -28.54 -22.26
CA GLU A 30 -23.74 -27.51 -21.28
C GLU A 30 -23.32 -27.93 -19.86
N THR A 31 -23.60 -29.17 -19.48
CA THR A 31 -23.23 -29.73 -18.17
C THR A 31 -21.71 -29.80 -18.01
N ALA A 32 -20.99 -30.23 -19.06
CA ALA A 32 -19.54 -30.28 -19.05
C ALA A 32 -18.91 -28.89 -18.92
N MET A 33 -19.46 -27.87 -19.58
CA MET A 33 -19.01 -26.49 -19.45
C MET A 33 -19.27 -25.95 -18.04
N VAL A 34 -20.48 -26.09 -17.51
CA VAL A 34 -20.80 -25.69 -16.13
C VAL A 34 -19.86 -26.36 -15.13
N GLY A 35 -19.64 -27.67 -15.28
CA GLY A 35 -18.73 -28.44 -14.44
C GLY A 35 -17.28 -27.95 -14.54
N LEU A 36 -16.78 -27.69 -15.75
CA LEU A 36 -15.43 -27.18 -15.98
C LEU A 36 -15.23 -25.80 -15.37
N LEU A 37 -16.21 -24.90 -15.53
CA LEU A 37 -16.12 -23.54 -15.00
C LEU A 37 -16.15 -23.53 -13.47
N LEU A 38 -17.01 -24.35 -12.84
CA LEU A 38 -17.00 -24.50 -11.38
C LEU A 38 -15.70 -25.16 -10.88
N ALA A 39 -15.19 -26.16 -11.60
CA ALA A 39 -13.91 -26.79 -11.28
C ALA A 39 -12.74 -25.79 -11.35
N LEU A 40 -12.78 -24.83 -12.30
CA LEU A 40 -11.78 -23.77 -12.39
C LEU A 40 -11.80 -22.86 -11.15
N GLY A 41 -12.98 -22.55 -10.60
CA GLY A 41 -13.10 -21.82 -9.34
C GLY A 41 -12.46 -22.57 -8.16
N VAL A 42 -12.67 -23.88 -8.07
CA VAL A 42 -12.03 -24.73 -7.03
C VAL A 42 -10.52 -24.81 -7.23
N ALA A 43 -10.06 -24.95 -8.48
CA ALA A 43 -8.63 -25.01 -8.80
C ALA A 43 -7.90 -23.72 -8.38
N VAL A 44 -8.51 -22.55 -8.59
CA VAL A 44 -7.96 -21.27 -8.12
C VAL A 44 -7.83 -21.24 -6.59
N GLN A 45 -8.81 -21.75 -5.86
CA GLN A 45 -8.73 -21.83 -4.39
C GLN A 45 -7.55 -22.68 -3.92
N TRP A 46 -7.33 -23.84 -4.57
CA TRP A 46 -6.19 -24.71 -4.26
C TRP A 46 -4.85 -24.04 -4.58
N LEU A 47 -4.73 -23.41 -5.75
CA LEU A 47 -3.53 -22.66 -6.14
C LEU A 47 -3.20 -21.55 -5.14
N VAL A 48 -4.21 -20.85 -4.64
CA VAL A 48 -4.05 -19.78 -3.67
C VAL A 48 -3.63 -20.32 -2.31
N GLU A 49 -4.16 -21.45 -1.88
CA GLU A 49 -3.72 -22.12 -0.65
C GLU A 49 -2.27 -22.57 -0.73
N ILE A 50 -1.87 -23.17 -1.84
CA ILE A 50 -0.48 -23.56 -2.10
C ILE A 50 0.42 -22.32 -2.11
N SER A 51 0.01 -21.24 -2.77
CA SER A 51 0.76 -19.97 -2.82
C SER A 51 0.92 -19.36 -1.43
N TRP A 52 -0.11 -19.47 -0.58
CA TRP A 52 -0.07 -18.94 0.78
C TRP A 52 0.87 -19.75 1.67
N ILE A 53 0.85 -21.08 1.56
CA ILE A 53 1.81 -21.98 2.24
C ILE A 53 3.24 -21.70 1.76
N LEU A 54 3.44 -21.53 0.45
CA LEU A 54 4.75 -21.22 -0.12
C LEU A 54 5.29 -19.87 0.39
N THR A 55 4.41 -18.86 0.47
CA THR A 55 4.76 -17.56 1.03
C THR A 55 5.08 -17.68 2.52
N ALA A 56 4.34 -18.49 3.28
CA ALA A 56 4.65 -18.76 4.68
C ALA A 56 6.04 -19.42 4.84
N PHE A 57 6.38 -20.38 3.96
CA PHE A 57 7.67 -21.05 3.95
C PHE A 57 8.83 -20.13 3.57
N ALA A 58 8.57 -19.06 2.81
CA ALA A 58 9.55 -18.02 2.53
C ALA A 58 9.84 -17.08 3.73
N GLY A 59 9.10 -17.22 4.83
CA GLY A 59 9.25 -16.39 6.04
C GLY A 59 10.67 -16.35 6.63
N PRO A 60 11.33 -17.50 6.86
CA PRO A 60 12.71 -17.53 7.36
C PRO A 60 13.71 -16.82 6.45
N ILE A 61 13.51 -16.90 5.13
CA ILE A 61 14.37 -16.22 4.13
C ILE A 61 14.13 -14.71 4.17
N ALA A 62 12.88 -14.27 4.34
CA ALA A 62 12.55 -12.86 4.46
C ALA A 62 13.18 -12.23 5.71
N VAL A 63 13.17 -12.95 6.83
CA VAL A 63 13.86 -12.57 8.09
C VAL A 63 15.38 -12.62 7.90
N GLY A 64 15.93 -13.67 7.27
CA GLY A 64 17.37 -13.74 6.96
C GLY A 64 17.84 -12.58 6.06
N GLY A 65 16.99 -12.12 5.14
CA GLY A 65 17.26 -10.98 4.27
C GLY A 65 17.35 -9.63 4.99
N THR A 66 16.82 -9.49 6.22
CA THR A 66 17.00 -8.25 7.01
C THR A 66 18.36 -8.18 7.70
N LEU A 67 19.06 -9.32 7.85
CA LEU A 67 20.41 -9.39 8.42
C LEU A 67 21.48 -8.90 7.44
N LEU A 68 21.17 -8.83 6.14
CA LEU A 68 22.06 -8.26 5.13
C LEU A 68 21.92 -6.73 5.11
N PRO A 69 23.02 -5.95 5.23
CA PRO A 69 22.99 -4.48 5.32
C PRO A 69 22.51 -3.77 4.04
N VAL A 70 22.15 -4.50 2.98
CA VAL A 70 21.91 -3.93 1.66
C VAL A 70 20.47 -3.45 1.48
N LYS A 71 19.44 -4.05 2.11
CA LYS A 71 18.03 -3.58 2.02
C LYS A 71 17.17 -4.02 3.22
N GLN A 72 16.95 -3.12 4.18
CA GLN A 72 16.08 -3.31 5.37
C GLN A 72 14.57 -3.58 5.07
N LYS A 73 14.14 -3.69 3.81
CA LYS A 73 12.72 -3.79 3.43
C LYS A 73 12.24 -5.22 3.12
N SER A 74 13.12 -6.22 3.20
CA SER A 74 12.81 -7.63 2.87
C SER A 74 11.60 -8.17 3.68
N LEU A 75 11.61 -7.98 5.00
CA LEU A 75 10.50 -8.43 5.86
C LEU A 75 9.19 -7.71 5.57
N PHE A 76 9.26 -6.41 5.24
CA PHE A 76 8.07 -5.61 4.93
C PHE A 76 7.45 -6.05 3.60
N ALA A 77 8.26 -6.37 2.59
CA ALA A 77 7.79 -6.92 1.31
C ALA A 77 7.13 -8.29 1.49
N TRP A 78 7.69 -9.14 2.35
CA TRP A 78 7.09 -10.44 2.69
C TRP A 78 5.74 -10.29 3.40
N LEU A 79 5.64 -9.40 4.40
CA LEU A 79 4.39 -9.11 5.09
C LEU A 79 3.30 -8.61 4.13
N ILE A 80 3.67 -7.73 3.19
CA ILE A 80 2.77 -7.23 2.15
C ILE A 80 2.25 -8.38 1.28
N ALA A 81 3.14 -9.26 0.81
CA ALA A 81 2.76 -10.40 -0.01
C ALA A 81 1.84 -11.38 0.76
N PHE A 82 2.18 -11.69 2.02
CA PHE A 82 1.38 -12.56 2.87
C PHE A 82 -0.01 -11.99 3.15
N TYR A 83 -0.08 -10.69 3.44
CA TYR A 83 -1.34 -9.97 3.64
C TYR A 83 -2.20 -9.95 2.37
N SER A 84 -1.62 -9.64 1.20
CA SER A 84 -2.36 -9.57 -0.06
C SER A 84 -2.97 -10.91 -0.47
N ILE A 85 -2.28 -12.03 -0.26
CA ILE A 85 -2.82 -13.37 -0.54
C ILE A 85 -3.96 -13.71 0.42
N GLY A 86 -3.85 -13.35 1.69
CA GLY A 86 -4.92 -13.50 2.68
C GLY A 86 -6.16 -12.65 2.33
N LEU A 87 -5.95 -11.41 1.93
CA LEU A 87 -7.01 -10.51 1.44
C LEU A 87 -7.73 -11.09 0.22
N TYR A 88 -6.98 -11.66 -0.72
CA TYR A 88 -7.54 -12.31 -1.90
C TYR A 88 -8.50 -13.44 -1.52
N LYS A 89 -8.11 -14.35 -0.61
CA LYS A 89 -8.99 -15.44 -0.16
C LYS A 89 -10.28 -14.92 0.47
N LEU A 90 -10.17 -13.86 1.27
CA LEU A 90 -11.32 -13.24 1.91
C LEU A 90 -12.29 -12.65 0.88
N PHE A 91 -11.79 -11.88 -0.09
CA PHE A 91 -12.64 -11.29 -1.13
C PHE A 91 -13.25 -12.35 -2.05
N PHE A 92 -12.49 -13.37 -2.42
CA PHE A 92 -13.00 -14.47 -3.23
C PHE A 92 -14.18 -15.17 -2.56
N ASN A 93 -14.05 -15.53 -1.27
CA ASN A 93 -15.14 -16.19 -0.53
C ASN A 93 -16.37 -15.31 -0.34
N ILE A 94 -16.18 -14.00 -0.11
CA ILE A 94 -17.31 -13.07 0.02
C ILE A 94 -18.03 -12.92 -1.32
N LEU A 95 -17.28 -12.78 -2.43
CA LEU A 95 -17.86 -12.66 -3.77
C LEU A 95 -18.63 -13.92 -4.16
N THR A 96 -18.06 -15.11 -3.95
CA THR A 96 -18.76 -16.37 -4.25
C THR A 96 -20.01 -16.55 -3.40
N GLY A 97 -19.98 -16.16 -2.11
CA GLY A 97 -21.15 -16.14 -1.24
C GLY A 97 -22.25 -15.19 -1.72
N MET A 98 -21.90 -13.98 -2.17
CA MET A 98 -22.87 -13.05 -2.74
C MET A 98 -23.46 -13.55 -4.06
N VAL A 99 -22.65 -14.15 -4.94
CA VAL A 99 -23.12 -14.77 -6.18
C VAL A 99 -24.09 -15.93 -5.90
N ALA A 100 -23.82 -16.74 -4.88
CA ALA A 100 -24.73 -17.80 -4.44
C ALA A 100 -26.09 -17.25 -3.96
N MET A 101 -26.10 -16.15 -3.19
CA MET A 101 -27.34 -15.53 -2.72
C MET A 101 -28.18 -14.93 -3.85
N VAL A 102 -27.55 -14.41 -4.90
CA VAL A 102 -28.25 -13.96 -6.12
C VAL A 102 -28.87 -15.15 -6.84
N MET A 103 -28.11 -16.24 -7.00
CA MET A 103 -28.60 -17.47 -7.65
C MET A 103 -29.85 -18.03 -6.96
N LEU A 104 -29.89 -18.03 -5.63
CA LEU A 104 -31.06 -18.51 -4.87
C LEU A 104 -32.34 -17.72 -5.12
N ARG A 105 -32.25 -16.46 -5.55
CA ARG A 105 -33.40 -15.59 -5.81
C ARG A 105 -33.73 -15.42 -7.29
N SER A 106 -32.82 -15.84 -8.17
CA SER A 106 -32.93 -15.62 -9.61
C SER A 106 -33.09 -16.94 -10.36
N SER A 107 -33.90 -16.96 -11.41
CA SER A 107 -33.91 -18.05 -12.40
C SER A 107 -32.72 -17.93 -13.37
N LEU A 108 -31.51 -17.68 -12.86
CA LEU A 108 -30.32 -17.55 -13.70
C LEU A 108 -29.94 -18.89 -14.31
N ASN A 109 -29.53 -18.87 -15.58
CA ASN A 109 -28.99 -20.05 -16.24
C ASN A 109 -27.74 -20.54 -15.50
N ASN A 110 -27.65 -21.88 -15.29
CA ASN A 110 -26.54 -22.53 -14.60
C ASN A 110 -25.17 -22.15 -15.17
N LEU A 111 -25.11 -21.88 -16.48
CA LEU A 111 -23.91 -21.47 -17.17
C LEU A 111 -23.44 -20.05 -16.80
N VAL A 112 -24.38 -19.11 -16.60
CA VAL A 112 -24.05 -17.74 -16.15
C VAL A 112 -23.55 -17.76 -14.71
N PHE A 113 -24.13 -18.60 -13.86
CA PHE A 113 -23.64 -18.82 -12.50
C PHE A 113 -22.23 -19.40 -12.49
N ALA A 114 -21.96 -20.41 -13.32
CA ALA A 114 -20.64 -21.03 -13.43
C ALA A 114 -19.57 -20.04 -13.94
N VAL A 115 -19.90 -19.16 -14.89
CA VAL A 115 -19.02 -18.07 -15.33
C VAL A 115 -18.75 -17.06 -14.21
N ALA A 116 -19.78 -16.69 -13.46
CA ALA A 116 -19.67 -15.74 -12.37
C ALA A 116 -18.74 -16.25 -11.26
N VAL A 117 -18.93 -17.49 -10.82
CA VAL A 117 -18.13 -18.11 -9.73
C VAL A 117 -16.74 -18.53 -10.22
N GLY A 118 -16.68 -19.17 -11.40
CA GLY A 118 -15.46 -19.78 -11.92
C GLY A 118 -14.46 -18.79 -12.50
N LEU A 119 -14.91 -17.72 -13.16
CA LEU A 119 -14.02 -16.82 -13.91
C LEU A 119 -14.05 -15.38 -13.37
N LEU A 120 -15.25 -14.81 -13.20
CA LEU A 120 -15.38 -13.40 -12.82
C LEU A 120 -14.96 -13.16 -11.36
N SER A 121 -15.47 -13.96 -10.43
CA SER A 121 -15.14 -13.87 -9.00
C SER A 121 -13.63 -13.86 -8.71
N PRO A 122 -12.80 -14.79 -9.24
CA PRO A 122 -11.36 -14.77 -8.97
C PRO A 122 -10.65 -13.55 -9.58
N ILE A 123 -11.06 -13.08 -10.77
CA ILE A 123 -10.48 -11.87 -11.38
C ILE A 123 -10.82 -10.62 -10.54
N LEU A 124 -12.08 -10.48 -10.13
CA LEU A 124 -12.53 -9.37 -9.28
C LEU A 124 -11.85 -9.39 -7.91
N ALA A 125 -11.73 -10.57 -7.29
CA ALA A 125 -11.01 -10.74 -6.04
C ALA A 125 -9.54 -10.32 -6.16
N LEU A 126 -8.89 -10.61 -7.29
CA LEU A 126 -7.51 -10.23 -7.56
C LEU A 126 -7.35 -8.72 -7.67
N VAL A 127 -8.23 -8.06 -8.42
CA VAL A 127 -8.22 -6.59 -8.56
C VAL A 127 -8.51 -5.91 -7.22
N LEU A 128 -9.47 -6.42 -6.45
CA LEU A 128 -9.78 -5.88 -5.12
C LEU A 128 -8.65 -6.11 -4.12
N ALA A 129 -7.99 -7.26 -4.14
CA ALA A 129 -6.84 -7.53 -3.28
C ALA A 129 -5.64 -6.67 -3.65
N ALA A 130 -5.37 -6.46 -4.94
CA ALA A 130 -4.30 -5.60 -5.42
C ALA A 130 -4.58 -4.12 -5.13
N GLY A 131 -5.78 -3.63 -5.47
CA GLY A 131 -6.19 -2.23 -5.26
C GLY A 131 -6.40 -1.91 -3.78
N GLY A 132 -7.08 -2.78 -3.04
CA GLY A 132 -7.29 -2.67 -1.61
C GLY A 132 -5.97 -2.75 -0.83
N GLY A 133 -5.08 -3.68 -1.18
CA GLY A 133 -3.74 -3.76 -0.60
C GLY A 133 -2.93 -2.49 -0.80
N LEU A 134 -2.88 -1.97 -2.04
CA LEU A 134 -2.21 -0.70 -2.35
C LEU A 134 -2.79 0.48 -1.56
N ALA A 135 -4.11 0.59 -1.42
CA ALA A 135 -4.75 1.64 -0.65
C ALA A 135 -4.39 1.57 0.84
N THR A 136 -4.39 0.37 1.43
CA THR A 136 -4.01 0.16 2.83
C THR A 136 -2.56 0.56 3.07
N PHE A 137 -1.63 0.16 2.19
CA PHE A 137 -0.21 0.50 2.34
C PHE A 137 0.10 1.96 2.03
N THR A 138 -0.60 2.59 1.09
CA THR A 138 -0.46 4.02 0.81
C THR A 138 -0.91 4.85 2.02
N SER A 139 -2.01 4.45 2.67
CA SER A 139 -2.49 5.09 3.91
C SER A 139 -1.51 4.89 5.08
N LEU A 140 -0.95 3.69 5.22
CA LEU A 140 0.08 3.40 6.22
C LEU A 140 1.36 4.21 5.97
N ALA A 141 1.77 4.36 4.72
CA ALA A 141 2.92 5.17 4.33
C ALA A 141 2.70 6.66 4.61
N SER A 142 1.49 7.19 4.37
CA SER A 142 1.16 8.58 4.72
C SER A 142 1.17 8.82 6.23
N ILE A 143 0.72 7.85 7.03
CA ILE A 143 0.83 7.93 8.49
C ILE A 143 2.30 7.89 8.90
N GLY A 144 3.08 6.93 8.36
CA GLY A 144 4.53 6.82 8.57
C GLY A 144 5.32 8.08 8.23
N GLY A 145 4.95 8.76 7.15
CA GLY A 145 5.49 10.07 6.78
C GLY A 145 5.07 11.17 7.76
N ALA A 146 3.81 11.18 8.21
CA ALA A 146 3.30 12.16 9.17
C ALA A 146 3.95 12.03 10.56
N ILE A 147 4.18 10.82 11.08
CA ILE A 147 4.94 10.63 12.32
C ILE A 147 6.43 10.97 12.15
N ALA A 148 7.07 10.62 11.03
CA ALA A 148 8.45 11.00 10.77
C ALA A 148 8.63 12.53 10.64
N VAL A 149 7.72 13.21 9.94
CA VAL A 149 7.68 14.68 9.84
C VAL A 149 7.26 15.31 11.17
N GLY A 150 6.38 14.70 11.95
CA GLY A 150 5.99 15.17 13.28
C GLY A 150 7.16 15.15 14.28
N VAL A 151 7.95 14.08 14.28
CA VAL A 151 9.17 13.98 15.10
C VAL A 151 10.28 14.90 14.59
N ALA A 152 10.46 14.99 13.27
CA ALA A 152 11.44 15.90 12.67
C ALA A 152 11.07 17.38 12.85
N SER A 153 9.79 17.73 12.77
CA SER A 153 9.30 19.10 13.00
C SER A 153 9.26 19.46 14.48
N ALA A 154 9.02 18.53 15.40
CA ALA A 154 9.22 18.76 16.82
C ALA A 154 10.71 19.03 17.13
N GLY A 155 11.63 18.23 16.58
CA GLY A 155 13.08 18.47 16.73
C GLY A 155 13.56 19.75 16.06
N ALA A 156 13.07 20.04 14.84
CA ALA A 156 13.41 21.25 14.10
C ALA A 156 12.77 22.50 14.68
N SER A 157 11.55 22.46 15.20
CA SER A 157 10.91 23.61 15.87
C SER A 157 11.57 23.94 17.20
N LEU A 158 12.10 22.94 17.92
CA LEU A 158 12.94 23.16 19.10
C LEU A 158 14.31 23.77 18.73
N ALA A 159 14.96 23.27 17.67
CA ALA A 159 16.25 23.81 17.20
C ALA A 159 16.12 25.22 16.60
N VAL A 160 15.09 25.48 15.79
CA VAL A 160 14.78 26.78 15.20
C VAL A 160 14.25 27.74 16.29
N GLY A 161 13.45 27.27 17.24
CA GLY A 161 13.03 28.05 18.41
C GLY A 161 14.22 28.50 19.25
N GLY A 162 15.16 27.61 19.54
CA GLY A 162 16.41 27.94 20.25
C GLY A 162 17.31 28.91 19.46
N ALA A 163 17.50 28.68 18.16
CA ALA A 163 18.33 29.53 17.30
C ALA A 163 17.72 30.92 17.07
N THR A 164 16.39 31.01 16.90
CA THR A 164 15.70 32.29 16.74
C THR A 164 15.66 33.09 18.04
N MET A 165 15.54 32.44 19.21
CA MET A 165 15.69 33.12 20.49
C MET A 165 17.11 33.65 20.70
N ALA A 166 18.15 32.85 20.41
CA ALA A 166 19.54 33.30 20.49
C ALA A 166 19.83 34.46 19.53
N GLY A 167 19.34 34.40 18.28
CA GLY A 167 19.48 35.47 17.31
C GLY A 167 18.70 36.74 17.70
N ARG A 168 17.48 36.60 18.24
CA ARG A 168 16.67 37.73 18.73
C ARG A 168 17.24 38.38 19.99
N MET A 169 17.91 37.60 20.84
CA MET A 169 18.65 38.12 22.00
C MET A 169 19.91 38.86 21.53
N ALA A 170 20.68 38.31 20.59
CA ALA A 170 21.85 38.99 20.02
C ALA A 170 21.48 40.29 19.26
N ALA A 171 20.32 40.33 18.61
CA ALA A 171 19.79 41.51 17.92
C ALA A 171 18.99 42.45 18.83
N HIS A 172 18.89 42.19 20.14
CA HIS A 172 18.03 42.95 21.04
C HIS A 172 18.51 44.41 21.15
N PRO A 173 17.62 45.42 20.97
CA PRO A 173 17.97 46.84 21.04
C PRO A 173 18.65 47.23 22.36
N ALA A 174 18.35 46.53 23.46
CA ALA A 174 18.97 46.74 24.77
C ALA A 174 20.46 46.32 24.80
N LEU A 175 20.83 45.22 24.15
CA LEU A 175 22.23 44.78 24.05
C LEU A 175 23.05 45.70 23.15
N ARG A 176 22.45 46.20 22.07
CA ARG A 176 23.07 47.21 21.20
C ARG A 176 23.24 48.55 21.92
N ARG A 177 22.26 48.97 22.73
CA ARG A 177 22.37 50.15 23.60
C ARG A 177 23.43 49.98 24.68
N MET A 178 23.56 48.79 25.26
CA MET A 178 24.59 48.47 26.26
C MET A 178 26.00 48.59 25.66
N GLY A 179 26.24 48.06 24.44
CA GLY A 179 27.52 48.21 23.74
C GLY A 179 27.90 49.67 23.47
N THR A 180 26.94 50.50 23.05
CA THR A 180 27.17 51.94 22.87
C THR A 180 27.36 52.70 24.19
N ALA A 181 26.70 52.29 25.27
CA ALA A 181 26.85 52.90 26.59
C ALA A 181 28.23 52.64 27.19
N TYR A 182 28.77 51.42 27.05
CA TYR A 182 30.16 51.13 27.41
C TYR A 182 31.13 51.95 26.57
N GLN A 183 30.88 52.05 25.26
CA GLN A 183 31.74 52.77 24.34
C GLN A 183 31.79 54.28 24.63
N ASN A 184 30.69 54.90 25.07
CA ASN A 184 30.64 56.34 25.36
C ASN A 184 31.28 56.74 26.70
N ASN A 185 31.46 55.80 27.63
CA ASN A 185 32.13 56.04 28.91
C ASN A 185 33.66 55.83 28.87
N VAL A 186 34.23 55.47 27.71
CA VAL A 186 35.69 55.32 27.55
C VAL A 186 36.30 56.57 26.92
N SER A 187 37.33 57.11 27.59
CA SER A 187 38.10 58.27 27.12
C SER A 187 38.62 58.09 25.68
N PRO A 188 38.59 59.14 24.82
CA PRO A 188 39.04 59.07 23.42
C PRO A 188 40.43 58.45 23.23
N SER A 189 41.33 58.69 24.19
CA SER A 189 42.71 58.19 24.18
C SER A 189 42.78 56.66 24.35
N VAL A 190 41.92 56.11 25.20
CA VAL A 190 41.83 54.66 25.45
C VAL A 190 41.23 53.95 24.24
N ARG A 191 40.20 54.55 23.63
CA ARG A 191 39.57 54.03 22.40
C ARG A 191 40.56 53.94 21.24
N LYS A 192 41.45 54.93 21.09
CA LYS A 192 42.48 54.95 20.04
C LYS A 192 43.54 53.86 20.26
N ARG A 193 43.95 53.63 21.52
CA ARG A 193 44.89 52.55 21.89
C ARG A 193 44.30 51.16 21.62
N ILE A 194 43.04 50.91 21.97
CA ILE A 194 42.37 49.63 21.71
C ILE A 194 42.25 49.38 20.20
N ARG A 195 41.83 50.39 19.42
CA ARG A 195 41.75 50.27 17.95
C ARG A 195 43.09 50.00 17.28
N GLY A 196 44.18 50.57 17.80
CA GLY A 196 45.54 50.28 17.31
C GLY A 196 45.88 48.80 17.48
N ARG A 197 45.71 48.27 18.70
CA ARG A 197 46.02 46.86 19.01
C ARG A 197 45.16 45.86 18.23
N VAL A 198 43.90 46.18 17.95
CA VAL A 198 43.01 45.30 17.17
C VAL A 198 43.43 45.24 15.70
N ARG A 199 43.93 46.35 15.12
CA ARG A 199 44.47 46.34 13.75
C ARG A 199 45.74 45.51 13.66
N ASP A 200 46.63 45.62 14.64
CA ASP A 200 47.86 44.81 14.69
C ASP A 200 47.56 43.31 14.83
N ALA A 201 46.44 42.95 15.46
CA ALA A 201 45.99 41.56 15.60
C ALA A 201 45.24 41.01 14.37
N THR A 202 44.81 41.86 13.43
CA THR A 202 44.05 41.46 12.23
C THR A 202 44.83 41.64 10.92
N THR A 203 46.02 42.24 10.95
CA THR A 203 46.92 42.22 9.81
C THR A 203 47.49 40.81 9.61
N PRO A 204 47.30 40.17 8.44
CA PRO A 204 47.89 38.86 8.18
C PRO A 204 49.41 38.95 8.22
N ILE A 205 50.05 38.06 8.99
CA ILE A 205 51.50 38.04 9.32
C ILE A 205 52.41 37.77 8.10
N PHE A 206 51.84 37.56 6.90
CA PHE A 206 52.61 37.28 5.69
C PHE A 206 52.40 38.33 4.60
N SER A 207 53.06 39.48 4.78
CA SER A 207 53.43 40.38 3.69
C SER A 207 54.91 40.74 3.84
N LYS A 208 55.80 39.75 3.82
CA LYS A 208 57.20 39.99 3.48
C LYS A 208 57.36 39.88 1.97
N SER A 209 57.54 41.04 1.37
CA SER A 209 57.95 41.29 0.00
C SER A 209 59.00 40.31 -0.49
N SER A 210 58.70 39.73 -1.65
CA SER A 210 59.65 39.12 -2.57
C SER A 210 60.86 40.04 -2.79
N LYS A 211 62.06 39.46 -2.68
CA LYS A 211 63.30 40.05 -3.21
C LYS A 211 63.26 39.96 -4.73
N ARG A 212 63.40 41.10 -5.42
CA ARG A 212 64.31 41.32 -6.56
C ARG A 212 64.25 42.79 -6.94
#